data_AF-A0A4D4MJ41-F1
#
_entry.id   AF-A0A4D4MJ41-F1
#
_cell.length_a   1.000
_cell.length_b   1.000
_cell.length_c   1.000
_cell.angle_alpha   90.00
_cell.angle_beta   90.00
_cell.angle_gamma   90.00
#
_symmetry.space_group_name_H-M   'P 1'
#
loop_
_entity.id
_entity.type
_entity.pdbx_description
1 polymer ?
#
loop_
_entity_poly.entity_id
_entity_poly.type
_entity_poly.pdbx_seq_one_letter_code
_entity_poly.pdbx_strand_id
1 'polypeptide(L)'
;MCRHLAYLGPAEPLGRLLVEPAHSLFRQSWAPRRQRYGTVNADGFGVGWYAEEDPVPARYRRAVPIWGDQSFADLARVVRTTALLAAVRDATVAGADGEAAAAPFAAGPWLFSHNGAVAGWPDSLAPWPARSRPPSCCRWRRAATRRSSGPWS
;
A
#
# COMPACT_ATOMS: atom_id res chain seq x y z
N MET A 1 -12.39 7.45 -6.60
CA MET A 1 -11.60 6.25 -7.00
C MET A 1 -10.19 6.38 -6.45
N CYS A 2 -9.73 5.45 -5.63
CA CYS A 2 -8.41 5.52 -5.00
C CYS A 2 -7.22 5.54 -5.99
N ARG A 3 -6.00 5.72 -5.49
CA ARG A 3 -4.75 5.48 -6.23
C ARG A 3 -3.87 4.55 -5.42
N HIS A 4 -3.11 3.68 -6.10
CA HIS A 4 -2.30 2.65 -5.45
C HIS A 4 -0.91 2.60 -6.08
N LEU A 5 0.09 2.25 -5.28
CA LEU A 5 1.46 2.05 -5.72
C LEU A 5 2.03 0.82 -5.03
N ALA A 6 2.63 -0.08 -5.81
CA ALA A 6 3.42 -1.19 -5.30
C ALA A 6 4.87 -1.01 -5.75
N TYR A 7 5.80 -1.39 -4.89
CA TYR A 7 7.23 -1.39 -5.21
C TYR A 7 7.85 -2.71 -4.76
N LEU A 8 8.76 -3.22 -5.58
CA LEU A 8 9.65 -4.34 -5.26
C LEU A 8 11.00 -4.05 -5.90
N GLY A 9 12.05 -3.96 -5.10
CA GLY A 9 13.38 -3.60 -5.58
C GLY A 9 14.41 -3.41 -4.46
N PRO A 10 15.51 -2.70 -4.73
CA PRO A 10 16.49 -2.30 -3.71
C PRO A 10 15.84 -1.58 -2.52
N ALA A 11 16.49 -1.65 -1.36
CA ALA A 11 15.98 -1.00 -0.16
C ALA A 11 16.00 0.53 -0.33
N GLU A 12 14.82 1.14 -0.39
CA GLU A 12 14.65 2.58 -0.57
C GLU A 12 13.79 3.19 0.54
N PRO A 13 14.01 4.47 0.90
CA PRO A 13 13.19 5.14 1.88
C PRO A 13 11.79 5.37 1.29
N LEU A 14 10.77 5.29 2.14
CA LEU A 14 9.37 5.48 1.72
C LEU A 14 9.18 6.81 0.98
N GLY A 15 9.85 7.89 1.40
CA GLY A 15 9.80 9.21 0.77
C GLY A 15 10.23 9.21 -0.70
N ARG A 16 11.29 8.49 -1.04
CA ARG A 16 11.81 8.38 -2.41
C ARG A 16 10.88 7.63 -3.35
N LEU A 17 10.01 6.77 -2.80
CA LEU A 17 9.04 5.99 -3.56
C LEU A 17 7.67 6.68 -3.63
N LEU A 18 7.24 7.29 -2.53
CA LEU A 18 5.86 7.74 -2.34
C LEU A 18 5.68 9.25 -2.41
N VAL A 19 6.73 10.05 -2.21
CA VAL A 19 6.66 11.51 -2.06
C VAL A 19 7.44 12.23 -3.14
N GLU A 20 8.75 11.99 -3.23
CA GLU A 20 9.70 12.72 -4.08
C GLU A 20 9.43 12.62 -5.59
N PRO A 21 8.99 11.48 -6.16
CA PRO A 21 8.82 11.39 -7.60
C PRO A 21 7.83 12.43 -8.15
N ALA A 22 8.12 12.99 -9.32
CA ALA A 22 7.27 14.03 -9.92
C ALA A 22 5.81 13.57 -10.16
N HIS A 23 5.57 12.26 -10.24
CA HIS A 23 4.24 11.65 -10.36
C HIS A 23 3.93 10.69 -9.20
N SER A 24 4.45 11.01 -8.02
CA SER A 24 4.33 10.20 -6.81
C SER A 24 2.89 9.96 -6.38
N LEU A 25 2.70 8.95 -5.52
CA LEU A 25 1.40 8.67 -4.92
C LEU A 25 0.92 9.87 -4.08
N PHE A 26 1.85 10.54 -3.39
CA PHE A 26 1.62 11.80 -2.70
C PHE A 26 1.02 12.84 -3.65
N ARG A 27 1.66 13.16 -4.78
CA ARG A 27 1.10 14.12 -5.75
C ARG A 27 -0.24 13.68 -6.32
N GLN A 28 -0.40 12.39 -6.60
CA GLN A 28 -1.66 11.84 -7.11
C GLN A 28 -2.81 11.97 -6.10
N SER A 29 -2.53 12.20 -4.82
CA SER A 29 -3.58 12.42 -3.83
C SER A 29 -4.37 13.71 -4.05
N TRP A 30 -3.78 14.79 -4.59
CA TRP A 30 -4.51 16.03 -4.89
C TRP A 30 -4.48 16.44 -6.37
N ALA A 31 -3.60 15.84 -7.18
CA ALA A 31 -3.48 16.15 -8.61
C ALA A 31 -3.35 14.87 -9.48
N PRO A 32 -4.34 13.96 -9.48
CA PRO A 32 -4.29 12.74 -10.29
C PRO A 32 -4.48 13.04 -11.79
N ARG A 33 -3.56 12.57 -12.64
CA ARG A 33 -3.60 12.86 -14.11
C ARG A 33 -4.54 12.00 -14.93
N ARG A 34 -4.90 10.81 -14.44
CA ARG A 34 -5.65 9.78 -15.19
C ARG A 34 -6.85 9.23 -14.40
N GLN A 35 -7.29 9.94 -13.36
CA GLN A 35 -8.44 9.55 -12.56
C GLN A 35 -9.71 10.08 -13.22
N ARG A 36 -10.65 9.18 -13.54
CA ARG A 36 -11.92 9.52 -14.20
C ARG A 36 -13.05 9.82 -13.22
N TYR A 37 -12.96 9.32 -11.98
CA TYR A 37 -14.00 9.46 -10.96
C TYR A 37 -13.38 9.98 -9.65
N GLY A 38 -13.89 11.13 -9.22
CA GLY A 38 -13.44 11.92 -8.07
C GLY A 38 -12.18 12.76 -8.34
N THR A 39 -12.13 13.92 -7.70
CA THR A 39 -11.19 15.01 -8.03
C THR A 39 -9.93 14.97 -7.16
N VAL A 40 -10.03 14.44 -5.94
CA VAL A 40 -9.00 14.43 -4.90
C VAL A 40 -9.14 13.14 -4.09
N ASN A 41 -8.02 12.57 -3.64
CA ASN A 41 -7.95 11.44 -2.71
C ASN A 41 -7.54 11.93 -1.32
N ALA A 42 -8.49 12.52 -0.59
CA ALA A 42 -8.28 13.14 0.72
C ALA A 42 -8.83 12.31 1.90
N ASP A 43 -9.59 11.25 1.64
CA ASP A 43 -10.37 10.53 2.67
C ASP A 43 -9.57 9.49 3.46
N GLY A 44 -8.27 9.44 3.23
CA GLY A 44 -7.35 8.56 3.92
C GLY A 44 -6.20 8.08 3.05
N PHE A 45 -5.21 7.50 3.70
CA PHE A 45 -4.13 6.81 3.02
C PHE A 45 -3.62 5.65 3.87
N GLY A 46 -2.84 4.79 3.25
CA GLY A 46 -2.09 3.78 3.96
C GLY A 46 -0.86 3.34 3.21
N VAL A 47 0.13 2.88 3.97
CA VAL A 47 1.37 2.27 3.48
C VAL A 47 1.59 1.00 4.29
N GLY A 48 1.78 -0.10 3.59
CA GLY A 48 2.27 -1.34 4.18
C GLY A 48 3.64 -1.66 3.58
N TRP A 49 4.57 -2.08 4.42
CA TRP A 49 5.93 -2.41 4.00
C TRP A 49 6.45 -3.64 4.72
N TYR A 50 7.44 -4.28 4.11
CA TYR A 50 8.13 -5.42 4.71
C TYR A 50 9.39 -4.92 5.40
N ALA A 51 9.46 -5.10 6.71
CA ALA A 51 10.67 -4.88 7.48
C ALA A 51 11.59 -6.10 7.35
N GLU A 52 12.90 -5.89 7.49
CA GLU A 52 13.85 -6.99 7.55
C GLU A 52 13.55 -7.85 8.79
N GLU A 53 13.69 -9.17 8.65
CA GLU A 53 13.44 -10.16 9.70
C GLU A 53 12.00 -10.31 10.21
N ASP A 54 11.06 -9.45 9.79
CA ASP A 54 9.64 -9.60 10.12
C ASP A 54 8.86 -10.32 8.99
N PRO A 55 8.27 -11.50 9.24
CA PRO A 55 7.46 -12.19 8.24
C PRO A 55 6.10 -11.51 7.98
N VAL A 56 5.66 -10.59 8.83
CA VAL A 56 4.38 -9.88 8.72
C VAL A 56 4.65 -8.43 8.30
N PRO A 57 3.95 -7.90 7.28
CA PRO A 57 4.14 -6.52 6.87
C PRO A 57 3.60 -5.56 7.93
N ALA A 58 4.41 -4.56 8.28
CA ALA A 58 3.95 -3.41 9.04
C ALA A 58 2.96 -2.60 8.20
N ARG A 59 2.01 -1.94 8.85
CA ARG A 59 1.05 -1.06 8.20
C ARG A 59 0.87 0.23 8.99
N TYR A 60 0.86 1.33 8.25
CA TYR A 60 0.48 2.64 8.73
C TYR A 60 -0.70 3.12 7.90
N ARG A 61 -1.83 3.40 8.53
CA ARG A 61 -3.07 3.81 7.87
C ARG A 61 -3.67 4.98 8.62
N ARG A 62 -4.31 5.90 7.90
CA ARG A 62 -5.00 7.04 8.52
C ARG A 62 -6.22 7.43 7.71
N ALA A 63 -7.22 7.99 8.39
CA ALA A 63 -8.41 8.61 7.80
C ALA A 63 -8.23 10.13 7.60
N VAL A 64 -7.04 10.58 7.23
CA VAL A 64 -6.72 11.98 6.91
C VAL A 64 -5.99 12.05 5.57
N PRO A 65 -5.92 13.22 4.91
CA PRO A 65 -5.12 13.37 3.70
C PRO A 65 -3.64 13.11 3.98
N ILE A 66 -2.94 12.46 3.05
CA ILE A 66 -1.51 12.12 3.19
C ILE A 66 -0.59 13.33 3.40
N TRP A 67 -0.97 14.51 2.89
CA TRP A 67 -0.23 15.76 3.08
C TRP A 67 -0.48 16.43 4.43
N GLY A 68 -1.52 16.02 5.17
CA GLY A 68 -1.85 16.58 6.47
C GLY A 68 -1.19 15.85 7.65
N ASP A 69 -0.51 14.73 7.41
CA ASP A 69 0.04 13.87 8.47
C ASP A 69 1.54 14.07 8.68
N GLN A 70 1.89 14.78 9.76
CA GLN A 70 3.29 15.02 10.14
C GLN A 70 4.01 13.74 10.56
N SER A 71 3.32 12.79 11.21
CA SER A 71 3.92 11.52 11.62
C SER A 71 4.32 10.70 10.39
N PHE A 72 3.53 10.77 9.31
CA PHE A 72 3.91 10.14 8.06
C PHE A 72 5.15 10.78 7.43
N ALA A 73 5.34 12.10 7.55
CA ALA A 73 6.54 12.76 7.03
C ALA A 73 7.82 12.20 7.69
N ASP A 74 7.78 11.92 8.99
CA ASP A 74 8.90 11.27 9.68
C ASP A 74 9.12 9.83 9.21
N LEU A 75 8.06 9.03 9.13
CA LEU A 75 8.15 7.66 8.60
C LEU A 75 8.71 7.66 7.16
N ALA A 76 8.26 8.60 6.33
CA ALA A 76 8.72 8.75 4.94
C ALA A 76 10.24 8.95 4.85
N ARG A 77 10.82 9.67 5.81
CA ARG A 77 12.25 9.97 5.87
C ARG A 77 13.08 8.78 6.36
N VAL A 78 12.60 8.02 7.35
CA VAL A 78 13.43 7.04 8.07
C VAL A 78 13.17 5.58 7.69
N VAL A 79 11.95 5.23 7.31
CA VAL A 79 11.60 3.84 7.02
C VAL A 79 12.11 3.47 5.63
N ARG A 80 12.90 2.39 5.56
CA ARG A 80 13.41 1.81 4.31
C ARG A 80 12.81 0.44 4.09
N THR A 81 12.57 0.08 2.83
CA THR A 81 12.03 -1.24 2.49
C THR A 81 12.40 -1.65 1.06
N THR A 82 12.48 -2.97 0.85
CA THR A 82 12.61 -3.58 -0.49
C THR A 82 11.25 -3.83 -1.14
N ALA A 83 10.16 -3.81 -0.36
CA ALA A 83 8.82 -4.08 -0.87
C ALA A 83 7.74 -3.30 -0.10
N LEU A 84 6.83 -2.64 -0.80
CA LEU A 84 5.68 -1.97 -0.19
C LEU A 84 4.44 -2.00 -1.08
N LEU A 85 3.30 -1.77 -0.44
CA LEU A 85 2.03 -1.45 -1.07
C LEU A 85 1.41 -0.24 -0.38
N ALA A 86 1.09 0.79 -1.14
CA ALA A 86 0.51 2.03 -0.63
C ALA A 86 -0.74 2.42 -1.41
N ALA A 87 -1.64 3.14 -0.74
CA ALA A 87 -2.86 3.67 -1.34
C ALA A 87 -3.25 5.02 -0.77
N VAL A 88 -3.86 5.87 -1.60
CA VAL A 88 -4.58 7.09 -1.19
C VAL A 88 -6.03 6.94 -1.60
N ARG A 89 -6.93 7.39 -0.74
CA ARG A 89 -8.36 7.08 -0.81
C ARG A 89 -9.19 8.30 -1.18
N ASP A 90 -10.14 8.06 -2.08
CA ASP A 90 -11.20 8.99 -2.49
C ASP A 90 -12.52 8.24 -2.31
N ALA A 91 -13.20 8.54 -1.21
CA ALA A 91 -14.38 7.84 -0.73
C ALA A 91 -15.63 8.31 -1.50
N THR A 92 -16.34 7.36 -2.08
CA THR A 92 -17.60 7.63 -2.80
C THR A 92 -18.78 7.92 -1.87
N VAL A 93 -18.70 7.57 -0.58
CA VAL A 93 -19.74 7.77 0.43
C VAL A 93 -19.09 8.11 1.78
N ALA A 94 -19.57 9.17 2.43
CA ALA A 94 -19.20 9.50 3.80
C ALA A 94 -19.71 8.39 4.74
N GLY A 95 -18.81 7.72 5.48
CA GLY A 95 -19.19 6.73 6.50
C GLY A 95 -18.52 5.35 6.41
N ALA A 96 -17.71 5.07 5.38
CA ALA A 96 -16.97 3.81 5.34
C ALA A 96 -15.81 3.82 6.36
N ASP A 97 -16.00 3.10 7.48
CA ASP A 97 -15.14 2.68 8.62
C ASP A 97 -13.86 3.46 8.96
N GLY A 98 -13.75 4.73 8.56
CA GLY A 98 -12.59 5.58 8.75
C GLY A 98 -11.29 4.91 8.29
N GLU A 99 -10.35 4.74 9.21
CA GLU A 99 -9.02 4.17 8.95
C GLU A 99 -9.08 2.69 8.54
N ALA A 100 -10.07 1.93 9.02
CA ALA A 100 -10.19 0.52 8.70
C ALA A 100 -10.45 0.29 7.21
N ALA A 101 -11.12 1.25 6.55
CA ALA A 101 -11.38 1.27 5.12
C ALA A 101 -10.18 1.75 4.27
N ALA A 102 -9.13 2.29 4.89
CA ALA A 102 -7.92 2.66 4.17
C ALA A 102 -7.10 1.39 3.83
N ALA A 103 -6.78 1.25 2.55
CA ALA A 103 -5.86 0.20 2.10
C ALA A 103 -4.40 0.63 2.40
N PRO A 104 -3.46 -0.32 2.58
CA PRO A 104 -3.59 -1.75 2.32
C PRO A 104 -4.25 -2.56 3.44
N PHE A 105 -5.06 -3.53 3.04
CA PHE A 105 -5.52 -4.63 3.90
C PHE A 105 -4.40 -5.66 4.06
N ALA A 106 -4.42 -6.46 5.13
CA ALA A 106 -3.44 -7.51 5.36
C ALA A 106 -4.07 -8.82 5.82
N ALA A 107 -3.46 -9.92 5.40
CA ALA A 107 -3.75 -11.27 5.90
C ALA A 107 -2.44 -12.07 5.97
N GLY A 108 -1.93 -12.29 7.17
CA GLY A 108 -0.61 -12.89 7.39
C GLY A 108 0.48 -12.10 6.64
N PRO A 109 1.28 -12.75 5.75
CA PRO A 109 2.36 -12.08 5.04
C PRO A 109 1.90 -11.24 3.83
N TRP A 110 0.60 -11.17 3.55
CA TRP A 110 0.08 -10.57 2.33
C TRP A 110 -0.52 -9.20 2.57
N LEU A 111 -0.14 -8.23 1.73
CA LEU A 111 -0.83 -6.95 1.58
C LEU A 111 -1.75 -6.99 0.36
N PHE A 112 -2.92 -6.39 0.47
CA PHE A 112 -3.89 -6.25 -0.61
C PHE A 112 -4.44 -4.83 -0.69
N SER A 113 -4.75 -4.38 -1.91
CA SER A 113 -5.36 -3.09 -2.17
C SER A 113 -6.36 -3.21 -3.30
N HIS A 114 -7.52 -2.56 -3.17
CA HIS A 114 -8.58 -2.60 -4.15
C HIS A 114 -8.89 -1.19 -4.66
N ASN A 115 -8.97 -1.05 -5.99
CA ASN A 115 -9.42 0.16 -6.65
C ASN A 115 -10.75 -0.06 -7.34
N GLY A 116 -11.84 0.42 -6.74
CA GLY A 116 -13.16 0.25 -7.29
C GLY A 116 -14.21 0.07 -6.21
N ALA A 117 -15.38 -0.37 -6.65
CA ALA A 117 -16.48 -0.76 -5.80
C ALA A 117 -16.92 -2.17 -6.20
N VAL A 118 -17.23 -2.99 -5.20
CA VAL A 118 -17.89 -4.28 -5.39
C VAL A 118 -19.35 -4.08 -5.03
N ALA A 119 -20.25 -4.13 -6.02
CA ALA A 119 -21.67 -4.01 -5.78
C ALA A 119 -22.19 -5.21 -4.98
N GLY A 120 -23.03 -4.96 -3.98
CA GLY A 120 -23.57 -6.02 -3.12
C GLY A 120 -22.55 -6.67 -2.17
N TRP A 121 -21.48 -5.97 -1.81
CA TRP A 121 -20.55 -6.43 -0.75
C TRP A 121 -21.22 -6.36 0.64
N PRO A 122 -20.98 -7.34 1.55
CA PRO A 122 -20.11 -8.52 1.40
C PRO A 122 -20.77 -9.74 0.74
N ASP A 123 -22.10 -9.76 0.63
CA ASP A 123 -22.88 -10.94 0.23
C ASP A 123 -22.51 -11.48 -1.15
N SER A 124 -22.12 -10.61 -2.08
CA SER A 124 -21.65 -10.97 -3.43
C SER A 124 -20.41 -11.88 -3.44
N LEU A 125 -19.60 -11.87 -2.37
CA LEU A 125 -18.38 -12.67 -2.24
C LEU A 125 -18.46 -13.75 -1.16
N ALA A 126 -19.55 -13.80 -0.38
CA ALA A 126 -19.82 -14.86 0.59
C ALA A 126 -19.81 -16.30 0.01
N PRO A 127 -20.19 -16.57 -1.26
CA PRO A 127 -20.15 -17.93 -1.82
C PRO A 127 -18.74 -18.44 -2.13
N TRP A 128 -17.72 -17.56 -2.11
CA TRP A 128 -16.35 -17.94 -2.46
C TRP A 128 -15.61 -18.42 -1.19
N PRO A 129 -15.25 -19.71 -1.08
CA PRO A 129 -14.50 -20.17 0.07
C PRO A 129 -13.14 -19.46 0.13
N ALA A 130 -12.77 -18.96 1.31
CA ALA A 130 -11.51 -18.27 1.60
C ALA A 130 -10.22 -19.07 1.29
N ARG A 131 -10.34 -20.29 0.74
CA ARG A 131 -9.25 -21.20 0.37
C ARG A 131 -8.87 -21.14 -1.12
N SER A 132 -9.43 -20.24 -1.91
CA SER A 132 -8.94 -20.04 -3.28
C SER A 132 -7.53 -19.43 -3.23
N ARG A 133 -6.52 -20.21 -3.64
CA ARG A 133 -5.14 -19.70 -3.78
C ARG A 133 -5.18 -18.49 -4.71
N PRO A 134 -4.48 -17.38 -4.38
CA PRO A 134 -4.39 -16.27 -5.30
C PRO A 134 -3.79 -16.77 -6.63
N PRO A 135 -4.24 -16.23 -7.78
CA PRO A 135 -3.76 -16.64 -9.08
C PRO A 135 -2.23 -16.58 -9.13
N SER A 136 -1.61 -17.46 -9.91
CA SER A 136 -0.15 -17.62 -10.01
C SER A 136 0.61 -16.32 -10.26
N CYS A 137 -0.05 -15.30 -10.82
CA CYS A 137 0.47 -13.96 -11.02
C CYS A 137 0.86 -13.23 -9.72
N CYS A 138 0.30 -13.61 -8.57
CA CYS A 138 0.65 -13.05 -7.25
C CYS A 138 1.81 -13.78 -6.56
N ARG A 139 2.42 -14.78 -7.21
CA ARG A 139 3.54 -15.54 -6.64
C ARG A 139 4.86 -14.79 -6.85
N TRP A 140 5.09 -13.75 -6.04
CA TRP A 140 6.41 -13.16 -5.89
C TRP A 140 7.28 -14.12 -5.07
N ARG A 141 8.33 -14.68 -5.68
CA ARG A 141 9.37 -15.39 -4.94
C ARG A 141 10.10 -14.35 -4.08
N ARG A 142 10.32 -14.64 -2.80
CA ARG A 142 11.29 -13.89 -1.98
C ARG A 142 12.59 -13.82 -2.78
N ALA A 143 13.09 -12.61 -3.03
CA ALA A 143 14.45 -12.45 -3.49
C ALA A 143 15.34 -13.01 -2.37
N ALA A 144 15.88 -14.21 -2.57
CA ALA A 144 16.90 -14.75 -1.70
C ALA A 144 18.12 -13.84 -1.81
N THR A 145 18.40 -13.06 -0.76
CA THR A 145 19.66 -12.36 -0.62
C THR A 145 20.76 -13.42 -0.55
N ARG A 146 21.56 -13.52 -1.63
CA ARG A 146 22.80 -14.31 -1.61
C ARG A 146 23.72 -13.68 -0.57
N ARG A 147 23.96 -14.36 0.56
CA ARG A 147 25.12 -14.08 1.41
C ARG A 147 26.37 -14.43 0.61
N SER A 148 27.18 -13.43 0.26
CA SER A 148 28.57 -13.66 -0.13
C SER A 148 29.38 -13.86 1.14
N SER A 149 29.62 -15.12 1.51
CA SER A 149 30.72 -15.49 2.40
C SER A 149 32.02 -15.50 1.59
N GLY A 150 32.91 -14.53 1.86
CA GLY A 150 34.30 -14.56 1.41
C GLY A 150 35.21 -14.65 2.65
N PRO A 151 36.19 -15.57 2.69
CA PRO A 151 37.06 -15.76 3.84
C PRO A 151 38.19 -14.73 3.80
N TRP A 152 38.42 -14.04 4.92
CA TRP A 152 39.70 -13.38 5.16
C TRP A 152 40.58 -14.36 5.93
N SER A 153 41.69 -14.72 5.28
CA SER A 153 42.88 -15.33 5.87
C SER A 153 43.62 -14.33 6.76
#